data_AF-A0A5D3J1D8-F1
#
_entry.id   AF-A0A5D3J1D8-F1
#
_cell.length_a   1.000
_cell.length_b   1.000
_cell.length_c   1.000
_cell.angle_alpha   90.00
_cell.angle_beta   90.00
_cell.angle_gamma   90.00
#
_symmetry.space_group_name_H-M   'P 1'
#
loop_
_entity.id
_entity.type
_entity.pdbx_description
1 polymer ?
#
loop_
_entity_poly.entity_id
_entity_poly.type
_entity_poly.pdbx_seq_one_letter_code
_entity_poly.pdbx_strand_id
1 'polypeptide(L)'
;MKTVISVLTAHFFVLSAFIWLASPACADSGSDYKAGSDFAKQVQGNGLNSLKNFSGEQNLPGYTDNPDQTKYYGGVTASGDSSLKSDSALEFSQGDTGKTITESFTNRPPDQISQDAPFIQAAKDTESRADSIVGDTGQSCT
;
A
#
# COMPACT_ATOMS: atom_id res chain seq x y z
N MET A 1 -42.45 12.79 82.47
CA MET A 1 -41.01 12.43 82.47
C MET A 1 -40.73 11.10 81.76
N LYS A 2 -41.38 9.98 82.12
CA LYS A 2 -41.14 8.67 81.48
C LYS A 2 -41.40 8.62 79.96
N THR A 3 -42.45 9.29 79.46
CA THR A 3 -42.79 9.35 78.03
C THR A 3 -41.77 10.13 77.19
N VAL A 4 -41.26 11.25 77.71
CA VAL A 4 -40.24 12.07 77.02
C VAL A 4 -38.92 11.31 76.89
N ILE A 5 -38.52 10.58 77.93
CA ILE A 5 -37.32 9.75 77.92
C ILE A 5 -37.48 8.62 76.90
N SER A 6 -38.62 7.94 76.85
CA SER A 6 -38.88 6.84 75.91
C SER A 6 -38.85 7.29 74.44
N VAL A 7 -39.39 8.47 74.13
CA VAL A 7 -39.37 9.03 72.78
C VAL A 7 -37.94 9.38 72.38
N LEU A 8 -37.16 10.00 73.27
CA LEU A 8 -35.76 10.34 73.02
C LEU A 8 -34.91 9.08 72.75
N THR A 9 -35.12 8.01 73.53
CA THR A 9 -34.42 6.73 73.32
C THR A 9 -34.77 6.11 71.97
N ALA A 10 -36.04 6.14 71.55
CA ALA A 10 -36.45 5.63 70.24
C ALA A 10 -35.81 6.41 69.08
N HIS A 11 -35.72 7.74 69.18
CA HIS A 11 -35.08 8.58 68.17
C HIS A 11 -33.57 8.31 68.07
N PHE A 12 -32.89 8.09 69.22
CA PHE A 12 -31.49 7.70 69.24
C PHE A 12 -31.25 6.35 68.54
N PHE A 13 -32.13 5.37 68.76
CA PHE A 13 -32.03 4.07 68.09
C PHE A 13 -32.25 4.17 66.57
N VAL A 14 -33.25 4.95 66.13
CA VAL A 14 -33.52 5.14 64.69
C VAL A 14 -32.36 5.89 64.01
N LEU A 15 -31.82 6.93 64.67
CA LEU A 15 -30.67 7.68 64.16
C LEU A 15 -29.42 6.80 64.08
N SER A 16 -29.16 5.99 65.11
CA SER A 16 -28.08 5.00 65.14
C SER A 16 -28.19 3.99 64.00
N ALA A 17 -29.38 3.46 63.75
CA ALA A 17 -29.62 2.53 62.66
C ALA A 17 -29.36 3.18 61.30
N PHE A 18 -29.82 4.42 61.10
CA PHE A 18 -29.59 5.16 59.86
C PHE A 18 -28.11 5.44 59.59
N ILE A 19 -27.33 5.83 60.61
CA ILE A 19 -25.89 6.06 60.47
C ILE A 19 -25.16 4.75 60.11
N TRP A 20 -25.56 3.63 60.71
CA TRP A 20 -24.96 2.33 60.45
C TRP A 20 -25.28 1.81 59.04
N LEU A 21 -26.52 2.01 58.58
CA LEU A 21 -26.97 1.66 57.22
C LEU A 21 -26.38 2.55 56.12
N ALA A 22 -26.02 3.81 56.41
CA ALA A 22 -25.41 4.73 55.44
C ALA A 22 -23.87 4.60 55.34
N SER A 23 -23.23 3.90 56.28
CA SER A 23 -21.77 3.73 56.33
C SER A 23 -21.12 3.01 55.13
N PRO A 24 -21.76 2.07 54.40
CA PRO A 24 -21.13 1.40 53.27
C PRO A 24 -21.26 2.15 51.93
N ALA A 25 -21.85 3.35 51.88
CA ALA A 25 -22.04 4.10 50.63
C ALA A 25 -20.86 5.03 50.25
N CYS A 26 -19.67 4.81 50.81
CA CYS A 26 -18.45 5.50 50.41
C CYS A 26 -17.96 4.87 49.09
N ALA A 27 -18.22 5.51 47.95
CA ALA A 27 -17.45 5.18 46.74
C ALA A 27 -15.97 5.46 47.04
N ASP A 28 -15.15 4.41 47.16
CA ASP A 28 -13.72 4.51 47.44
C ASP A 28 -12.98 4.97 46.16
N SER A 29 -13.17 6.25 45.82
CA SER A 29 -12.52 6.90 44.69
C SER A 29 -10.99 6.87 44.78
N GLY A 30 -10.44 6.67 45.99
CA GLY A 30 -9.02 6.46 46.19
C GLY A 30 -8.53 5.13 45.62
N SER A 31 -9.31 4.06 45.80
CA SER A 31 -9.01 2.75 45.22
C SER A 31 -9.07 2.77 43.69
N ASP A 32 -10.10 3.38 43.11
CA ASP A 32 -10.27 3.51 41.66
C ASP A 32 -9.18 4.41 41.04
N TYR A 33 -8.89 5.54 41.68
CA TYR A 33 -7.79 6.42 41.27
C TYR A 33 -6.44 5.70 41.34
N LYS A 34 -6.20 4.95 42.41
CA LYS A 34 -4.96 4.19 42.57
C LYS A 34 -4.82 3.13 41.49
N ALA A 35 -5.85 2.34 41.23
CA ALA A 35 -5.87 1.34 40.17
C ALA A 35 -5.58 1.95 38.80
N GLY A 36 -6.24 3.07 38.46
CA GLY A 36 -6.01 3.79 37.21
C GLY A 36 -4.59 4.38 37.12
N SER A 37 -4.07 4.95 38.20
CA SER A 37 -2.73 5.53 38.23
C SER A 37 -1.62 4.48 38.14
N ASP A 38 -1.81 3.31 38.76
CA ASP A 38 -0.85 2.21 38.71
C ASP A 38 -0.86 1.57 37.31
N PHE A 39 -2.02 1.42 36.67
CA PHE A 39 -2.12 1.03 35.26
C PHE A 39 -1.41 2.04 34.34
N ALA A 40 -1.65 3.34 34.53
CA ALA A 40 -1.01 4.39 33.73
C ALA A 40 0.52 4.35 33.88
N LYS A 41 1.04 4.20 35.10
CA LYS A 41 2.49 4.05 35.35
C LYS A 41 3.05 2.76 34.75
N GLN A 42 2.30 1.67 34.80
CA GLN A 42 2.69 0.40 34.18
C GLN A 42 2.77 0.54 32.65
N VAL A 43 1.80 1.19 32.01
CA VAL A 43 1.80 1.39 30.55
C VAL A 43 2.81 2.46 30.12
N GLN A 44 3.04 3.46 30.97
CA GLN A 44 3.99 4.54 30.74
C GLN A 44 5.40 3.97 30.58
N GLY A 45 5.89 4.00 29.34
CA GLY A 45 7.25 3.56 29.02
C GLY A 45 7.35 2.14 28.49
N ASN A 46 6.34 1.27 28.65
CA ASN A 46 6.41 -0.09 28.09
C ASN A 46 6.53 -0.07 26.57
N GLY A 47 5.67 0.66 25.87
CA GLY A 47 5.75 0.77 24.41
C GLY A 47 7.05 1.44 23.92
N LEU A 48 7.50 2.49 24.60
CA LEU A 48 8.76 3.18 24.27
C LEU A 48 9.98 2.32 24.55
N ASN A 49 9.97 1.53 25.62
CA ASN A 49 11.04 0.60 25.95
C ASN A 49 11.08 -0.57 24.96
N SER A 50 9.93 -1.08 24.52
CA SER A 50 9.88 -2.08 23.44
C SER A 50 10.48 -1.54 22.16
N LEU A 51 10.16 -0.30 21.77
CA LEU A 51 10.73 0.35 20.58
C LEU A 51 12.23 0.63 20.72
N LYS A 52 12.69 1.12 21.88
CA LYS A 52 14.11 1.39 22.14
C LYS A 52 14.97 0.13 22.10
N ASN A 53 14.44 -0.99 22.55
CA ASN A 53 15.15 -2.26 22.60
C ASN A 53 14.85 -3.16 21.38
N PHE A 54 14.12 -2.64 20.39
CA PHE A 54 13.87 -3.36 19.15
C PHE A 54 15.13 -3.38 18.30
N SER A 55 15.72 -4.55 18.12
CA SER A 55 16.79 -4.81 17.15
C SER A 55 16.18 -5.45 15.91
N GLY A 56 16.39 -4.85 14.74
CA GLY A 56 15.93 -5.42 13.48
C GLY A 56 16.56 -6.79 13.22
N GLU A 57 17.84 -6.97 13.53
CA GLU A 57 18.56 -8.22 13.29
C GLU A 57 17.97 -9.40 14.06
N GLN A 58 17.46 -9.16 15.27
CA GLN A 58 16.91 -10.20 16.14
C GLN A 58 15.43 -10.49 15.88
N ASN A 59 14.67 -9.50 15.38
CA ASN A 59 13.21 -9.56 15.35
C ASN A 59 12.62 -9.64 13.94
N LEU A 60 13.40 -9.34 12.89
CA LEU A 60 12.93 -9.29 11.51
C LEU A 60 13.70 -10.30 10.64
N PRO A 61 13.06 -11.36 10.16
CA PRO A 61 13.67 -12.30 9.22
C PRO A 61 14.16 -11.59 7.96
N GLY A 62 15.43 -11.80 7.60
CA GLY A 62 16.05 -11.18 6.42
C GLY A 62 16.43 -9.70 6.58
N TYR A 63 16.40 -9.17 7.81
CA TYR A 63 16.86 -7.81 8.07
C TYR A 63 18.37 -7.66 7.88
N THR A 64 18.75 -6.55 7.28
CA THR A 64 20.12 -6.07 7.15
C THR A 64 20.07 -4.55 7.22
N ASP A 65 21.04 -3.94 7.90
CA ASP A 65 21.18 -2.47 7.94
C ASP A 65 21.52 -1.88 6.58
N ASN A 66 22.09 -2.70 5.69
CA ASN A 66 22.53 -2.29 4.36
C ASN A 66 22.04 -3.30 3.31
N PRO A 67 20.74 -3.29 2.96
CA PRO A 67 20.25 -4.09 1.85
C PRO A 67 20.87 -3.63 0.54
N ASP A 68 21.03 -4.54 -0.43
CA ASP A 68 21.59 -4.20 -1.75
C ASP A 68 20.81 -3.07 -2.44
N GLN A 69 19.52 -2.96 -2.15
CA GLN A 69 18.62 -1.93 -2.67
C GLN A 69 18.94 -0.52 -2.14
N THR A 70 19.76 -0.38 -1.10
CA THR A 70 20.20 0.93 -0.58
C THR A 70 20.91 1.74 -1.67
N LYS A 71 21.57 1.08 -2.64
CA LYS A 71 22.19 1.75 -3.80
C LYS A 71 21.19 2.51 -4.67
N TYR A 72 19.89 2.19 -4.59
CA TYR A 72 18.82 2.87 -5.32
C TYR A 72 18.16 4.00 -4.54
N TYR A 73 18.42 4.10 -3.23
CA TYR A 73 17.81 5.11 -2.38
C TYR A 73 18.80 6.25 -2.11
N GLY A 74 18.55 7.42 -2.70
CA GLY A 74 19.39 8.61 -2.53
C GLY A 74 19.00 9.53 -1.35
N GLY A 75 17.96 9.18 -0.59
CA GLY A 75 17.41 10.05 0.46
C GLY A 75 16.39 11.08 -0.04
N VAL A 76 15.80 11.82 0.90
CA VAL A 76 14.70 12.79 0.63
C VAL A 76 15.11 14.01 -0.20
N THR A 77 16.41 14.27 -0.31
CA THR A 77 16.97 15.37 -1.11
C THR A 77 17.52 14.91 -2.44
N ALA A 78 17.51 13.60 -2.73
CA ALA A 78 17.97 13.11 -4.02
C ALA A 78 16.98 13.51 -5.12
N SER A 79 17.52 14.13 -6.16
CA SER A 79 16.80 14.54 -7.37
C SER A 79 16.87 13.49 -8.49
N GLY A 80 17.40 12.30 -8.22
CA GLY A 80 17.60 11.28 -9.25
C GLY A 80 17.68 9.84 -8.74
N ASP A 81 17.35 8.94 -9.66
CA ASP A 81 17.24 7.48 -9.59
C ASP A 81 18.34 6.79 -10.43
N SER A 82 19.52 7.42 -10.53
CA SER A 82 20.53 7.11 -11.57
C SER A 82 21.04 5.67 -11.54
N SER A 83 21.25 5.09 -10.36
CA SER A 83 21.66 3.68 -10.21
C SER A 83 20.57 2.72 -10.69
N LEU A 84 19.30 3.03 -10.43
CA LEU A 84 18.18 2.20 -10.87
C LEU A 84 18.03 2.23 -12.39
N LYS A 85 18.13 3.42 -12.99
CA LYS A 85 18.11 3.59 -14.45
C LYS A 85 19.28 2.91 -15.13
N SER A 86 20.48 3.06 -14.58
CA SER A 86 21.70 2.42 -15.10
C SER A 86 21.58 0.90 -15.08
N ASP A 87 21.21 0.32 -13.93
CA ASP A 87 21.05 -1.12 -13.80
C ASP A 87 19.92 -1.65 -14.69
N SER A 88 18.81 -0.91 -14.81
CA SER A 88 17.71 -1.25 -15.72
C SER A 88 18.16 -1.29 -17.18
N ALA A 89 18.97 -0.32 -17.61
CA ALA A 89 19.52 -0.30 -18.96
C ALA A 89 20.51 -1.45 -19.21
N LEU A 90 21.30 -1.81 -18.20
CA LEU A 90 22.21 -2.94 -18.25
C LEU A 90 21.44 -4.26 -18.39
N GLU A 91 20.43 -4.49 -17.57
CA GLU A 91 19.57 -5.68 -17.61
C GLU A 91 18.80 -5.79 -18.92
N PHE A 92 18.28 -4.67 -19.45
CA PHE A 92 17.61 -4.67 -20.75
C PHE A 92 18.58 -5.00 -21.91
N SER A 93 19.85 -4.59 -21.80
CA SER A 93 20.86 -4.85 -22.82
C SER A 93 21.47 -6.25 -22.74
N GLN A 94 21.70 -6.76 -21.53
CA GLN A 94 22.51 -7.95 -21.29
C GLN A 94 21.71 -9.14 -20.76
N GLY A 95 20.57 -8.90 -20.12
CA GLY A 95 19.72 -9.93 -19.55
C GLY A 95 18.97 -10.73 -20.60
N ASP A 96 18.59 -11.96 -20.24
CA ASP A 96 17.96 -12.92 -21.15
C ASP A 96 16.61 -12.40 -21.69
N THR A 97 15.83 -11.72 -20.85
CA THR A 97 14.57 -11.09 -21.25
C THR A 97 14.80 -10.00 -22.31
N GLY A 98 15.79 -9.13 -22.09
CA GLY A 98 16.12 -8.05 -23.01
C GLY A 98 16.64 -8.54 -24.36
N LYS A 99 17.50 -9.57 -24.33
CA LYS A 99 17.93 -10.31 -25.52
C LYS A 99 16.76 -10.95 -26.25
N THR A 100 15.87 -11.65 -25.54
CA THR A 100 14.69 -12.30 -26.14
C THR A 100 13.79 -11.30 -26.84
N ILE A 101 13.54 -10.14 -26.23
CA ILE A 101 12.76 -9.06 -26.85
C ILE A 101 13.46 -8.60 -28.13
N THR A 102 14.75 -8.29 -28.05
CA THR A 102 15.55 -7.82 -29.19
C THR A 102 15.59 -8.85 -30.31
N GLU A 103 15.78 -10.13 -29.99
CA GLU A 103 15.77 -11.25 -30.93
C GLU A 103 14.40 -11.42 -31.58
N SER A 104 13.30 -11.28 -30.83
CA SER A 104 11.95 -11.35 -31.37
C SER A 104 11.70 -10.25 -32.40
N PHE A 105 12.21 -9.04 -32.19
CA PHE A 105 12.09 -7.95 -33.18
C PHE A 105 13.02 -8.14 -34.36
N THR A 106 14.24 -8.62 -34.12
CA THR A 106 15.27 -8.83 -35.15
C THR A 106 14.91 -9.98 -36.09
N ASN A 107 14.36 -11.07 -35.54
CA ASN A 107 14.07 -12.30 -36.26
C ASN A 107 12.57 -12.45 -36.60
N ARG A 108 11.76 -11.40 -36.38
CA ARG A 108 10.34 -11.41 -36.78
C ARG A 108 10.25 -11.62 -38.29
N PRO A 109 9.40 -12.53 -38.78
CA PRO A 109 9.14 -12.61 -40.22
C PRO A 109 8.65 -11.23 -40.73
N PRO A 110 9.08 -10.82 -41.93
CA PRO A 110 8.60 -9.58 -42.52
C PRO A 110 7.08 -9.61 -42.65
N ASP A 111 6.46 -8.44 -42.52
CA ASP A 111 5.02 -8.32 -42.75
C ASP A 111 4.71 -8.77 -44.18
N GLN A 112 3.88 -9.81 -44.30
CA GLN A 112 3.43 -10.28 -45.60
C GLN A 112 2.24 -9.43 -46.05
N ILE A 113 2.44 -8.61 -47.07
CA ILE A 113 1.33 -7.96 -47.77
C ILE A 113 0.64 -9.04 -48.61
N SER A 114 -0.57 -9.41 -48.23
CA SER A 114 -1.39 -10.35 -49.01
C SER A 114 -1.63 -9.80 -50.42
N GLN A 115 -1.23 -10.57 -51.43
CA GLN A 115 -1.46 -10.23 -52.84
C GLN A 115 -2.95 -10.33 -53.23
N ASP A 116 -3.74 -11.01 -52.40
CA ASP A 116 -5.19 -11.18 -52.55
C ASP A 116 -5.97 -10.09 -51.81
N ALA A 117 -5.27 -9.12 -51.21
CA ALA A 117 -5.94 -8.01 -50.56
C ALA A 117 -6.80 -7.25 -51.59
N PRO A 118 -8.05 -6.87 -51.26
CA PRO A 118 -8.98 -6.29 -52.23
C PRO A 118 -8.45 -5.07 -52.96
N PHE A 119 -7.63 -4.24 -52.29
CA PHE A 119 -7.00 -3.06 -52.87
C PHE A 119 -5.84 -3.39 -53.82
N ILE A 120 -5.08 -4.46 -53.57
CA ILE A 120 -4.03 -4.94 -54.49
C ILE A 120 -4.70 -5.54 -55.73
N GLN A 121 -5.75 -6.35 -55.55
CA GLN A 121 -6.47 -6.94 -56.66
C GLN A 121 -7.14 -5.89 -57.54
N ALA A 122 -7.79 -4.89 -56.94
CA ALA A 122 -8.37 -3.78 -57.69
C ALA A 122 -7.31 -3.00 -58.49
N ALA A 123 -6.12 -2.81 -57.94
CA ALA A 123 -5.00 -2.18 -58.65
C ALA A 123 -4.52 -3.03 -59.84
N LYS A 124 -4.35 -4.34 -59.65
CA LYS A 124 -3.99 -5.29 -60.73
C LYS A 124 -5.05 -5.36 -61.82
N ASP A 125 -6.33 -5.34 -61.44
CA ASP A 125 -7.45 -5.34 -62.39
C ASP A 125 -7.48 -4.04 -63.20
N THR A 126 -7.12 -2.91 -62.57
CA THR A 126 -7.01 -1.61 -63.24
C THR A 126 -5.83 -1.61 -64.22
N GLU A 127 -4.67 -2.13 -63.80
CA GLU A 127 -3.50 -2.30 -64.66
C GLU A 127 -3.81 -3.19 -65.88
N SER A 128 -4.41 -4.36 -65.65
CA SER A 128 -4.80 -5.29 -66.73
C SER A 128 -5.80 -4.69 -67.72
N ARG A 129 -6.57 -3.68 -67.29
CA ARG A 129 -7.58 -3.01 -68.11
C ARG A 129 -7.14 -1.64 -68.59
N ALA A 130 -5.89 -1.25 -68.34
CA ALA A 130 -5.39 0.09 -68.60
C ALA A 130 -5.69 0.52 -70.05
N ASP A 131 -5.39 -0.30 -71.04
CA ASP A 131 -5.64 -0.01 -72.47
C ASP A 131 -7.11 0.31 -72.78
N SER A 132 -8.04 -0.39 -72.13
CA SER A 132 -9.48 -0.12 -72.27
C SER A 132 -9.94 1.12 -71.50
N ILE A 133 -9.26 1.45 -70.40
CA ILE A 133 -9.60 2.57 -69.51
C ILE A 133 -9.07 3.89 -70.09
N VAL A 134 -7.84 3.91 -70.62
CA VAL A 134 -7.30 5.06 -71.38
C VAL A 134 -7.83 5.12 -72.81
N GLY A 135 -8.66 4.15 -73.20
CA GLY A 135 -9.46 4.15 -74.41
C GLY A 135 -8.63 4.07 -75.68
N ASP A 136 -7.92 2.97 -75.92
CA ASP A 136 -7.26 2.59 -77.19
C ASP A 136 -6.78 3.80 -78.02
N THR A 137 -6.08 4.74 -77.38
CA THR A 137 -5.65 6.00 -77.98
C THR A 137 -4.48 5.79 -78.95
N GLY A 138 -4.15 4.52 -79.24
CA GLY A 138 -3.13 4.08 -80.19
C GLY A 138 -3.64 3.89 -81.63
N GLN A 139 -4.91 4.19 -81.95
CA GLN A 139 -5.30 4.35 -83.36
C GLN A 139 -4.50 5.53 -83.94
N SER A 140 -3.40 5.17 -84.61
CA SER A 140 -2.56 6.06 -85.40
C SER A 140 -3.45 6.95 -86.24
N CYS A 141 -3.28 8.26 -86.11
CA CYS A 141 -3.72 9.20 -87.12
C CYS A 141 -3.17 8.70 -88.48
N THR A 142 -4.06 8.27 -89.38
CA THR A 142 -3.73 7.96 -90.78
C THR A 142 -3.62 9.24 -91.59
#